data_AF-A0AAV6H204-F1
#
_entry.id   AF-A0AAV6H204-F1
#
_cell.length_a   1.000
_cell.length_b   1.000
_cell.length_c   1.000
_cell.angle_alpha   90.00
_cell.angle_beta   90.00
_cell.angle_gamma   90.00
#
_symmetry.space_group_name_H-M   'P 1'
#
loop_
_entity.id
_entity.type
_entity.pdbx_description
1 polymer ?
#
loop_
_entity_poly.entity_id
_entity_poly.type
_entity_poly.pdbx_seq_one_letter_code
_entity_poly.pdbx_strand_id
1 'polypeptide(L)'
;MMAKSYTFHWDGVAPKEIVLSLINFDKDDWALVGLCYPTGTTFQVRSDINDRQSNTFTETEDYGPVSSLAELQKRTQERKYFFDRSVGLLWLDLRARHGREGHSYCSALGCERVIITAYTASKQTCDCTAKAYPTYRQTPTAVVPMPAPNAKPCEQCGASKLIFSSDPWNSYLQTEIKSLSSKEEQSGDLQSYITVNGKRFPLAQSGFLLVTVDACSGQVTKSPLFPNLDSKMEQYLKTGIPARSIVLIGTRGSPSGIASIAQYLVPLGAAKVADLQKKVSLAFFGLRSGSSYPPWITLLSAQGEEGLGVQERYLPLALEEYGCPQAGPPKRKDLDLLRKALNQK
;
A
#
# COMPACT_ATOMS: atom_id res chain seq x y z
N MET A 1 -1.85 -16.85 7.68
CA MET A 1 -1.91 -16.33 9.07
C MET A 1 -3.00 -17.00 9.90
N MET A 2 -3.76 -17.95 9.34
CA MET A 2 -4.90 -18.58 10.03
C MET A 2 -4.46 -19.86 10.75
N ALA A 3 -5.31 -20.35 11.66
CA ALA A 3 -5.07 -21.55 12.47
C ALA A 3 -3.75 -21.49 13.27
N LYS A 4 -3.43 -20.30 13.78
CA LYS A 4 -2.23 -20.03 14.59
C LYS A 4 -2.57 -19.14 15.77
N SER A 5 -1.69 -19.16 16.77
CA SER A 5 -1.75 -18.26 17.92
C SER A 5 -0.79 -17.09 17.77
N TYR A 6 -1.23 -15.89 18.14
CA TYR A 6 -0.47 -14.65 18.09
C TYR A 6 -0.52 -13.93 19.43
N THR A 7 0.56 -13.26 19.83
CA THR A 7 0.55 -12.34 20.96
C THR A 7 0.88 -10.93 20.50
N PHE A 8 0.18 -9.95 21.05
CA PHE A 8 0.34 -8.54 20.74
C PHE A 8 0.91 -7.83 21.96
N HIS A 9 1.99 -7.10 21.73
CA HIS A 9 2.77 -6.38 22.72
C HIS A 9 2.84 -4.92 22.30
N TRP A 10 2.88 -4.01 23.27
CA TRP A 10 2.83 -2.59 23.00
C TRP A 10 4.14 -1.93 23.43
N ASP A 11 4.75 -1.17 22.53
CA ASP A 11 5.93 -0.34 22.82
C ASP A 11 5.60 0.87 23.72
N GLY A 12 4.34 0.97 24.18
CA GLY A 12 3.83 2.00 25.08
C GLY A 12 2.64 1.49 25.90
N VAL A 13 1.76 2.39 26.33
CA VAL A 13 0.54 2.03 27.08
C VAL A 13 -0.41 1.26 26.16
N ALA A 14 -0.99 0.16 26.65
CA ALA A 14 -1.99 -0.60 25.91
C ALA A 14 -3.22 0.28 25.58
N PRO A 15 -3.78 0.18 24.36
CA PRO A 15 -4.97 0.93 23.98
C PRO A 15 -6.17 0.66 24.90
N LYS A 16 -6.94 1.70 25.21
CA LYS A 16 -8.21 1.57 25.95
C LYS A 16 -9.27 0.82 25.16
N GLU A 17 -9.24 0.95 23.84
CA GLU A 17 -10.14 0.25 22.95
C GLU A 17 -9.35 -0.37 21.80
N ILE A 18 -9.66 -1.63 21.48
CA ILE A 18 -9.13 -2.36 20.33
C ILE A 18 -10.31 -2.94 19.58
N VAL A 19 -10.29 -2.80 18.25
CA VAL A 19 -11.25 -3.42 17.35
C VAL A 19 -10.52 -4.40 16.44
N LEU A 20 -10.78 -5.69 16.61
CA LEU A 20 -10.25 -6.76 15.77
C LEU A 20 -11.29 -7.10 14.71
N SER A 21 -10.97 -6.92 13.43
CA SER A 21 -11.88 -7.22 12.31
C SER A 21 -11.47 -8.50 11.61
N LEU A 22 -12.41 -9.42 11.42
CA LEU A 22 -12.20 -10.72 10.78
C LEU A 22 -12.33 -10.57 9.26
N ILE A 23 -11.38 -9.88 8.64
CA ILE A 23 -11.35 -9.63 7.19
C ILE A 23 -10.66 -10.81 6.49
N ASN A 24 -11.27 -11.31 5.41
CA ASN A 24 -10.85 -12.51 4.67
C ASN A 24 -10.90 -13.80 5.49
N PHE A 25 -11.78 -13.88 6.50
CA PHE A 25 -12.07 -15.13 7.19
C PHE A 25 -13.27 -15.80 6.52
N ASP A 26 -13.12 -17.05 6.10
CA ASP A 26 -14.25 -17.91 5.78
C ASP A 26 -14.89 -18.46 7.05
N LYS A 27 -16.09 -19.05 6.90
CA LYS A 27 -16.78 -19.70 8.01
C LYS A 27 -15.85 -20.71 8.67
N ASP A 28 -15.79 -20.68 9.99
CA ASP A 28 -14.93 -21.53 10.83
C ASP A 28 -13.43 -21.24 10.79
N ASP A 29 -12.97 -20.30 9.96
CA ASP A 29 -11.61 -19.80 10.08
C ASP A 29 -11.41 -19.15 11.43
N TRP A 30 -10.24 -19.38 12.02
CA TRP A 30 -9.93 -18.93 13.36
C TRP A 30 -8.49 -18.46 13.53
N ALA A 31 -8.31 -17.60 14.52
CA ALA A 31 -7.02 -17.19 15.06
C ALA A 31 -7.12 -16.99 16.57
N LEU A 32 -6.17 -17.55 17.32
CA LEU A 32 -6.09 -17.35 18.77
C LEU A 32 -5.19 -16.15 19.06
N VAL A 33 -5.68 -15.13 19.74
CA VAL A 33 -4.91 -13.91 20.01
C VAL A 33 -4.77 -13.65 21.50
N GLY A 34 -3.56 -13.27 21.92
CA GLY A 34 -3.23 -12.85 23.27
C GLY A 34 -2.82 -11.38 23.30
N LEU A 35 -3.63 -10.51 23.90
CA LEU A 35 -3.35 -9.07 23.98
C LEU A 35 -2.68 -8.73 25.32
N CYS A 36 -1.53 -8.06 25.31
CA CYS A 36 -0.85 -7.67 26.54
C CYS A 36 -1.53 -6.50 27.24
N TYR A 37 -1.85 -6.69 28.52
CA TYR A 37 -2.45 -5.69 29.40
C TYR A 37 -1.92 -5.82 30.83
N PRO A 38 -1.95 -4.74 31.63
CA PRO A 38 -1.61 -4.79 33.05
C PRO A 38 -2.50 -5.79 33.81
N THR A 39 -1.95 -6.48 34.81
CA THR A 39 -2.62 -7.59 35.52
C THR A 39 -3.89 -7.19 36.30
N GLY A 40 -4.01 -5.90 36.64
CA GLY A 40 -5.18 -5.31 37.29
C GLY A 40 -6.28 -4.84 36.33
N THR A 41 -6.15 -5.10 35.02
CA THR A 41 -7.11 -4.65 34.01
C THR A 41 -8.40 -5.46 34.08
N THR A 42 -9.53 -4.79 33.85
CA THR A 42 -10.84 -5.41 33.60
C THR A 42 -11.28 -5.09 32.18
N PHE A 43 -12.10 -5.96 31.60
CA PHE A 43 -12.46 -5.88 30.18
C PHE A 43 -13.97 -5.95 29.99
N GLN A 44 -14.48 -5.14 29.08
CA GLN A 44 -15.72 -5.39 28.38
C GLN A 44 -15.34 -5.85 26.98
N VAL A 45 -15.77 -7.05 26.60
CA VAL A 45 -15.49 -7.62 25.29
C VAL A 45 -16.80 -7.96 24.63
N ARG A 46 -17.00 -7.48 23.41
CA ARG A 46 -18.21 -7.71 22.62
C ARG A 46 -17.86 -7.99 21.17
N SER A 47 -18.70 -8.72 20.47
CA SER A 47 -18.67 -8.80 19.00
C SER A 47 -19.84 -8.09 18.38
N ASP A 48 -19.66 -7.64 17.15
CA ASP A 48 -20.73 -7.20 16.26
C ASP A 48 -20.40 -7.56 14.81
N ILE A 49 -21.37 -7.36 13.94
CA ILE A 49 -21.20 -7.39 12.49
C ILE A 49 -21.37 -5.97 11.97
N ASN A 50 -20.35 -5.46 11.28
CA ASN A 50 -20.37 -4.14 10.66
C ASN A 50 -20.70 -4.26 9.17
N ASP A 51 -21.88 -3.80 8.78
CA ASP A 51 -22.19 -3.54 7.37
C ASP A 51 -21.56 -2.21 6.96
N ARG A 52 -20.47 -2.29 6.19
CA ARG A 52 -19.70 -1.14 5.74
C ARG A 52 -20.45 -0.25 4.72
N GLN A 53 -21.47 -0.77 4.03
CA GLN A 53 -22.21 0.01 3.04
C GLN A 53 -23.23 0.93 3.72
N SER A 54 -23.96 0.39 4.70
CA SER A 54 -24.95 1.15 5.46
C SER A 54 -24.40 1.79 6.74
N ASN A 55 -23.17 1.43 7.14
CA ASN A 55 -22.55 1.79 8.42
C ASN A 55 -23.43 1.41 9.62
N THR A 56 -24.06 0.24 9.56
CA THR A 56 -24.91 -0.32 10.62
C THR A 56 -24.21 -1.48 11.33
N PHE A 57 -24.58 -1.69 12.59
CA PHE A 57 -24.01 -2.71 13.46
C PHE A 57 -25.10 -3.67 13.93
N THR A 58 -24.94 -4.95 13.64
CA THR A 58 -25.91 -6.00 13.96
C THR A 58 -25.26 -7.12 14.78
N GLU A 59 -26.08 -8.03 15.31
CA GLU A 59 -25.62 -9.22 16.07
C GLU A 59 -24.61 -8.92 17.18
N THR A 60 -24.95 -7.93 18.02
CA THR A 60 -24.10 -7.61 19.18
C THR A 60 -24.17 -8.71 20.22
N GLU A 61 -23.03 -9.28 20.59
CA GLU A 61 -22.94 -10.31 21.64
C GLU A 61 -21.79 -10.00 22.60
N ASP A 62 -22.02 -10.13 23.90
CA ASP A 62 -20.98 -9.98 24.92
C ASP A 62 -20.21 -11.29 25.13
N TYR A 63 -18.91 -11.18 25.38
CA TYR A 63 -18.07 -12.33 25.72
C TYR A 63 -18.05 -12.55 27.24
N GLY A 64 -18.09 -13.82 27.65
CA GLY A 64 -17.94 -14.22 29.06
C GLY A 64 -16.51 -14.67 29.41
N PRO A 65 -16.04 -14.45 30.65
CA PRO A 65 -14.76 -14.97 31.08
C PRO A 65 -14.79 -16.49 31.27
N VAL A 66 -13.65 -17.15 31.06
CA VAL A 66 -13.37 -18.53 31.48
C VAL A 66 -12.12 -18.59 32.36
N SER A 67 -11.88 -19.73 32.99
CA SER A 67 -10.86 -19.86 34.05
C SER A 67 -9.45 -20.21 33.55
N SER A 68 -9.31 -20.70 32.32
CA SER A 68 -8.03 -21.11 31.75
C SER A 68 -8.01 -21.06 30.23
N LEU A 69 -6.81 -21.03 29.64
CA LEU A 69 -6.66 -21.11 28.18
C LEU A 69 -7.17 -22.45 27.63
N ALA A 70 -6.98 -23.55 28.36
CA ALA A 70 -7.49 -24.86 27.98
C ALA A 70 -9.02 -24.91 27.94
N GLU A 71 -9.70 -24.19 28.85
CA GLU A 71 -11.16 -24.06 28.82
C GLU A 71 -11.60 -23.23 27.61
N LEU A 72 -10.92 -22.11 27.33
CA LEU A 72 -11.19 -21.27 26.16
C LEU A 72 -11.08 -22.08 24.87
N GLN A 73 -10.03 -22.88 24.72
CA GLN A 73 -9.78 -23.72 23.55
C GLN A 73 -10.76 -24.90 23.41
N LYS A 74 -11.50 -25.26 24.45
CA LYS A 74 -12.61 -26.25 24.36
C LYS A 74 -13.93 -25.59 23.98
N ARG A 75 -14.05 -24.28 24.17
CA ARG A 75 -15.26 -23.48 24.00
C ARG A 75 -15.15 -22.50 22.82
N THR A 76 -14.45 -22.88 21.75
CA THR A 76 -14.12 -22.01 20.61
C THR A 76 -15.33 -21.49 19.81
N GLN A 77 -16.50 -22.11 19.98
CA GLN A 77 -17.75 -21.64 19.37
C GLN A 77 -18.52 -20.66 20.27
N GLU A 78 -18.18 -20.60 21.57
CA GLU A 78 -18.79 -19.68 22.51
C GLU A 78 -18.03 -18.35 22.52
N ARG A 79 -18.73 -17.22 22.71
CA ARG A 79 -18.09 -15.93 22.93
C ARG A 79 -17.48 -15.91 24.33
N LYS A 80 -16.24 -16.39 24.44
CA LYS A 80 -15.49 -16.47 25.70
C LYS A 80 -14.12 -15.83 25.58
N TYR A 81 -13.58 -15.37 26.71
CA TYR A 81 -12.20 -14.89 26.82
C TYR A 81 -11.54 -15.41 28.09
N PHE A 82 -10.22 -15.52 28.08
CA PHE A 82 -9.44 -15.85 29.26
C PHE A 82 -8.41 -14.77 29.53
N PHE A 83 -8.40 -14.19 30.73
CA PHE A 83 -7.35 -13.26 31.11
C PHE A 83 -6.36 -13.92 32.06
N ASP A 84 -5.17 -14.25 31.56
CA ASP A 84 -4.08 -14.76 32.37
C ASP A 84 -3.41 -13.61 33.13
N ARG A 85 -3.87 -13.39 34.36
CA ARG A 85 -3.33 -12.36 35.26
C ARG A 85 -1.87 -12.61 35.65
N SER A 86 -1.35 -13.83 35.52
CA SER A 86 0.03 -14.13 35.92
C SER A 86 1.05 -13.54 34.93
N VAL A 87 0.70 -13.53 33.64
CA VAL A 87 1.55 -12.97 32.57
C VAL A 87 1.03 -11.66 31.98
N GLY A 88 -0.24 -11.33 32.19
CA GLY A 88 -0.89 -10.13 31.64
C GLY A 88 -1.44 -10.29 30.23
N LEU A 89 -1.85 -11.50 29.81
CA LEU A 89 -2.38 -11.73 28.46
C LEU A 89 -3.89 -11.98 28.48
N LEU A 90 -4.63 -11.21 27.68
CA LEU A 90 -6.04 -11.45 27.35
C LEU A 90 -6.14 -12.32 26.10
N TRP A 91 -6.57 -13.57 26.28
CA TRP A 91 -6.77 -14.55 25.23
C TRP A 91 -8.19 -14.54 24.68
N LEU A 92 -8.29 -14.51 23.35
CA LEU A 92 -9.55 -14.54 22.58
C LEU A 92 -9.40 -15.52 21.41
N ASP A 93 -10.38 -16.40 21.23
CA ASP A 93 -10.53 -17.17 20.00
C ASP A 93 -11.36 -16.35 19.00
N LEU A 94 -10.69 -15.82 17.98
CA LEU A 94 -11.34 -15.09 16.90
C LEU A 94 -11.77 -16.09 15.85
N ARG A 95 -13.05 -16.46 15.86
CA ARG A 95 -13.62 -17.40 14.88
C ARG A 95 -14.78 -16.76 14.13
N ALA A 96 -14.72 -16.85 12.81
CA ALA A 96 -15.78 -16.35 11.94
C ALA A 96 -16.97 -17.33 11.93
N ARG A 97 -18.17 -16.78 12.09
CA ARG A 97 -19.43 -17.53 12.05
C ARG A 97 -20.07 -17.53 10.67
N HIS A 98 -19.78 -16.51 9.87
CA HIS A 98 -20.37 -16.33 8.55
C HIS A 98 -19.36 -16.53 7.43
N GLY A 99 -19.79 -17.24 6.38
CA GLY A 99 -18.97 -17.51 5.19
C GLY A 99 -18.97 -16.31 4.24
N ARG A 100 -17.87 -16.14 3.52
CA ARG A 100 -17.76 -15.14 2.45
C ARG A 100 -18.27 -15.74 1.14
N GLU A 101 -18.78 -14.89 0.27
CA GLU A 101 -19.15 -15.28 -1.09
C GLU A 101 -18.06 -14.87 -2.07
N GLY A 102 -17.54 -15.85 -2.83
CA GLY A 102 -16.53 -15.64 -3.86
C GLY A 102 -15.27 -14.96 -3.34
N HIS A 103 -14.97 -13.77 -3.89
CA HIS A 103 -13.78 -12.98 -3.56
C HIS A 103 -14.05 -11.82 -2.59
N SER A 104 -15.21 -11.82 -1.93
CA SER A 104 -15.59 -10.77 -0.98
C SER A 104 -14.70 -10.80 0.26
N TYR A 105 -14.38 -9.64 0.81
CA TYR A 105 -13.56 -9.51 2.03
C TYR A 105 -14.31 -9.96 3.31
N CYS A 106 -15.63 -9.88 3.30
CA CYS A 106 -16.51 -10.18 4.42
C CYS A 106 -17.76 -10.92 3.93
N SER A 107 -18.58 -11.41 4.86
CA SER A 107 -19.86 -12.04 4.54
C SER A 107 -20.86 -11.03 3.95
N ALA A 108 -21.95 -11.53 3.37
CA ALA A 108 -23.06 -10.68 2.92
C ALA A 108 -23.72 -9.87 4.05
N LEU A 109 -23.59 -10.31 5.31
CA LEU A 109 -24.08 -9.59 6.48
C LEU A 109 -23.16 -8.44 6.92
N GLY A 110 -21.91 -8.43 6.44
CA GLY A 110 -20.87 -7.50 6.86
C GLY A 110 -19.65 -8.19 7.45
N CYS A 111 -18.77 -7.38 8.04
CA CYS A 111 -17.51 -7.84 8.64
C CYS A 111 -17.71 -8.09 10.14
N GLU A 112 -17.44 -9.31 10.58
CA GLU A 112 -17.40 -9.65 12.01
C GLU A 112 -16.25 -8.91 12.71
N ARG A 113 -16.54 -8.35 13.88
CA ARG A 113 -15.55 -7.66 14.69
C ARG A 113 -15.64 -8.08 16.15
N VAL A 114 -14.53 -7.94 16.85
CA VAL A 114 -14.45 -8.05 18.31
C VAL A 114 -13.90 -6.73 18.84
N ILE A 115 -14.68 -6.10 19.71
CA ILE A 115 -14.36 -4.85 20.38
C ILE A 115 -13.97 -5.17 21.82
N ILE A 116 -12.75 -4.80 22.18
CA ILE A 116 -12.21 -4.93 23.52
C ILE A 116 -12.10 -3.53 24.11
N THR A 117 -12.84 -3.26 25.18
CA THR A 117 -12.71 -2.05 25.99
C THR A 117 -12.03 -2.43 27.31
N ALA A 118 -10.86 -1.86 27.56
CA ALA A 118 -10.03 -2.14 28.71
C ALA A 118 -10.10 -1.00 29.74
N TYR A 119 -10.32 -1.36 31.00
CA TYR A 119 -10.34 -0.44 32.13
C TYR A 119 -9.14 -0.72 33.03
N THR A 120 -8.18 0.21 33.01
CA THR A 120 -6.95 0.11 33.80
C THR A 120 -6.51 1.49 34.30
N ALA A 121 -5.99 1.54 35.52
CA ALA A 121 -5.37 2.74 36.07
C ALA A 121 -3.87 2.85 35.73
N SER A 122 -3.27 1.76 35.22
CA SER A 122 -1.84 1.73 34.90
C SER A 122 -1.55 2.53 33.63
N LYS A 123 -0.48 3.32 33.68
CA LYS A 123 0.08 4.08 32.54
C LYS A 123 1.47 3.55 32.14
N GLN A 124 1.80 2.33 32.55
CA GLN A 124 3.09 1.71 32.23
C GLN A 124 3.06 1.11 30.82
N THR A 125 4.25 0.96 30.23
CA THR A 125 4.42 0.22 28.98
C THR A 125 3.93 -1.22 29.15
N CYS A 126 3.13 -1.67 28.18
CA CYS A 126 2.48 -2.97 28.23
C CYS A 126 3.21 -3.94 27.30
N ASP A 127 4.37 -4.42 27.76
CA ASP A 127 5.10 -5.51 27.14
C ASP A 127 5.15 -6.73 28.08
N CYS A 128 4.48 -7.80 27.65
CA CYS A 128 4.37 -9.05 28.39
C CYS A 128 5.43 -10.09 27.98
N THR A 129 6.35 -9.76 27.06
CA THR A 129 7.24 -10.73 26.39
C THR A 129 8.01 -11.60 27.38
N ALA A 130 8.67 -10.97 28.36
CA ALA A 130 9.48 -11.66 29.36
C ALA A 130 8.68 -12.62 30.25
N LYS A 131 7.41 -12.30 30.52
CA LYS A 131 6.51 -13.12 31.36
C LYS A 131 5.77 -14.18 30.55
N ALA A 132 5.38 -13.85 29.33
CA ALA A 132 4.54 -14.69 28.48
C ALA A 132 5.32 -15.84 27.84
N TYR A 133 6.51 -15.59 27.30
CA TYR A 133 7.21 -16.58 26.48
C TYR A 133 7.79 -17.78 27.25
N PRO A 134 8.12 -17.70 28.56
CA PRO A 134 8.39 -18.92 29.32
C PRO A 134 7.20 -19.90 29.34
N THR A 135 5.96 -19.39 29.30
CA THR A 135 4.73 -20.20 29.41
C THR A 135 4.12 -20.55 28.06
N TYR A 136 4.12 -19.62 27.11
CA TYR A 136 3.33 -19.70 25.86
C TYR A 136 4.18 -19.92 24.61
N ARG A 137 5.50 -20.08 24.73
CA ARG A 137 6.36 -20.33 23.58
C ARG A 137 6.04 -21.69 22.97
N GLN A 138 5.68 -21.67 21.69
CA GLN A 138 5.54 -22.87 20.87
C GLN A 138 6.76 -23.06 19.98
N THR A 139 7.08 -24.31 19.66
CA THR A 139 8.09 -24.65 18.65
C THR A 139 7.58 -24.19 17.28
N PRO A 140 8.32 -23.37 16.51
CA PRO A 140 7.89 -22.94 15.18
C PRO A 140 7.58 -24.14 14.28
N THR A 141 6.35 -24.22 13.77
CA THR A 141 5.99 -25.17 12.72
C THR A 141 6.73 -24.73 11.46
N ALA A 142 7.76 -25.50 11.07
CA ALA A 142 8.64 -25.35 9.90
C ALA A 142 8.81 -23.89 9.42
N VAL A 143 10.02 -23.35 9.55
CA VAL A 143 10.39 -22.14 8.82
C VAL A 143 10.25 -22.47 7.34
N VAL A 144 9.11 -22.12 6.73
CA VAL A 144 9.00 -22.06 5.28
C VAL A 144 9.76 -20.80 4.93
N PRO A 145 11.00 -20.91 4.42
CA PRO A 145 11.71 -19.71 4.01
C PRO A 145 10.83 -19.04 2.96
N MET A 146 10.58 -17.74 3.15
CA MET A 146 10.03 -16.93 2.08
C MET A 146 10.86 -17.20 0.83
N PRO A 147 10.23 -17.54 -0.32
CA PRO A 147 10.97 -17.71 -1.56
C PRO A 147 11.86 -16.49 -1.76
N ALA A 148 13.15 -16.73 -2.03
CA ALA A 148 14.09 -15.64 -2.27
C ALA A 148 13.52 -14.76 -3.40
N PRO A 149 13.49 -13.42 -3.23
CA PRO A 149 13.04 -12.52 -4.27
C PRO A 149 13.78 -12.83 -5.58
N ASN A 150 13.06 -13.04 -6.66
CA ASN A 150 13.70 -13.30 -7.95
C ASN A 150 14.32 -11.98 -8.45
N ALA A 151 15.63 -11.86 -8.30
CA ALA A 151 16.40 -10.70 -8.70
C ALA A 151 16.80 -10.72 -10.19
N LYS A 152 16.40 -11.75 -10.95
CA LYS A 152 16.72 -11.84 -12.37
C LYS A 152 15.94 -10.77 -13.16
N PRO A 153 16.57 -10.12 -14.16
CA PRO A 153 15.87 -9.25 -15.10
C PRO A 153 14.77 -9.99 -15.85
N CYS A 154 13.73 -9.26 -16.26
CA CYS A 154 12.68 -9.80 -17.11
C CYS A 154 13.12 -9.74 -18.58
N GLU A 155 13.67 -10.83 -19.12
CA GLU A 155 14.18 -10.87 -20.50
C GLU A 155 13.13 -10.52 -21.55
N GLN A 156 11.85 -10.85 -21.31
CA GLN A 156 10.76 -10.59 -22.27
C GLN A 156 10.22 -9.16 -22.22
N CYS A 157 10.39 -8.45 -21.11
CA CYS A 157 9.77 -7.14 -20.90
C CYS A 157 10.78 -6.00 -20.65
N GLY A 158 12.09 -6.29 -20.64
CA GLY A 158 13.14 -5.29 -20.46
C GLY A 158 13.25 -4.72 -19.05
N ALA A 159 12.48 -5.26 -18.10
CA ALA A 159 12.48 -4.80 -16.74
C ALA A 159 13.74 -5.21 -15.97
N SER A 160 14.24 -4.28 -15.16
CA SER A 160 15.41 -4.52 -14.30
C SER A 160 15.18 -5.65 -13.29
N LYS A 161 13.91 -5.92 -12.95
CA LYS A 161 13.45 -6.96 -12.02
C LYS A 161 12.16 -7.59 -12.51
N LEU A 162 11.84 -8.79 -12.03
CA LEU A 162 10.53 -9.41 -12.23
C LEU A 162 9.43 -8.58 -11.54
N ILE A 163 8.43 -8.18 -12.32
CA ILE A 163 7.31 -7.37 -11.85
C ILE A 163 6.07 -8.23 -11.81
N PHE A 164 5.40 -8.19 -10.66
CA PHE A 164 4.10 -8.79 -10.47
C PHE A 164 3.07 -7.66 -10.47
N SER A 165 2.12 -7.73 -11.39
CA SER A 165 0.94 -6.87 -11.39
C SER A 165 -0.28 -7.70 -11.03
N SER A 166 -1.21 -7.09 -10.29
CA SER A 166 -2.55 -7.65 -10.03
C SER A 166 -3.37 -7.77 -11.32
N ASP A 167 -3.05 -6.96 -12.33
CA ASP A 167 -3.76 -6.88 -13.61
C ASP A 167 -2.83 -7.20 -14.80
N PRO A 168 -2.28 -8.43 -14.89
CA PRO A 168 -1.28 -8.81 -15.91
C PRO A 168 -1.79 -8.76 -17.35
N TRP A 169 -3.09 -8.54 -17.56
CA TRP A 169 -3.72 -8.39 -18.88
C TRP A 169 -3.70 -6.95 -19.41
N ASN A 170 -3.32 -5.97 -18.59
CA ASN A 170 -3.18 -4.59 -19.03
C ASN A 170 -1.85 -4.38 -19.76
N SER A 171 -1.82 -3.38 -20.66
CA SER A 171 -0.57 -2.89 -21.22
C SER A 171 0.07 -1.89 -20.26
N TYR A 172 1.40 -1.95 -20.12
CA TYR A 172 2.15 -1.09 -19.22
C TYR A 172 3.24 -0.33 -19.97
N LEU A 173 3.42 0.93 -19.59
CA LEU A 173 4.51 1.78 -20.02
C LEU A 173 5.64 1.70 -19.00
N GLN A 174 6.79 1.16 -19.39
CA GLN A 174 8.00 1.26 -18.58
C GLN A 174 8.49 2.71 -18.59
N THR A 175 8.77 3.26 -17.42
CA THR A 175 9.27 4.62 -17.25
C THR A 175 10.36 4.65 -16.20
N GLU A 176 11.37 5.48 -16.40
CA GLU A 176 12.34 5.79 -15.36
C GLU A 176 12.53 7.30 -15.28
N ILE A 177 12.69 7.81 -14.06
CA ILE A 177 13.12 9.19 -13.83
C ILE A 177 14.37 9.14 -12.96
N LYS A 178 15.47 9.69 -13.47
CA LYS A 178 16.67 9.97 -12.69
C LYS A 178 16.86 11.48 -12.61
N SER A 179 16.39 12.04 -11.49
CA SER A 179 16.65 13.44 -11.16
C SER A 179 17.95 13.55 -10.38
N LEU A 180 18.71 14.60 -10.63
CA LEU A 180 20.06 14.79 -10.11
C LEU A 180 20.12 16.09 -9.31
N SER A 181 20.57 16.03 -8.06
CA SER A 181 20.80 17.25 -7.27
C SER A 181 22.16 17.88 -7.56
N SER A 182 22.34 19.17 -7.25
CA SER A 182 23.64 19.85 -7.37
C SER A 182 24.75 19.18 -6.55
N LYS A 183 24.42 18.48 -5.46
CA LYS A 183 25.41 17.75 -4.65
C LYS A 183 25.83 16.44 -5.30
N GLU A 184 24.91 15.67 -5.86
CA GLU A 184 25.24 14.46 -6.63
C GLU A 184 26.10 14.79 -7.85
N GLU A 185 25.91 15.97 -8.44
CA GLU A 185 26.77 16.47 -9.52
C GLU A 185 28.19 16.79 -9.02
N GLN A 186 28.33 17.36 -7.82
CA GLN A 186 29.63 17.59 -7.18
C GLN A 186 30.34 16.29 -6.78
N SER A 187 29.60 15.22 -6.47
CA SER A 187 30.16 13.90 -6.18
C SER A 187 30.46 13.05 -7.42
N GLY A 188 30.23 13.59 -8.63
CA GLY A 188 30.66 13.00 -9.89
C GLY A 188 29.57 12.28 -10.69
N ASP A 189 28.31 12.27 -10.24
CA ASP A 189 27.21 11.76 -11.05
C ASP A 189 26.74 12.82 -12.06
N LEU A 190 26.81 12.50 -13.35
CA LEU A 190 26.47 13.44 -14.43
C LEU A 190 25.19 13.03 -15.17
N GLN A 191 24.52 11.99 -14.72
CA GLN A 191 23.39 11.39 -15.42
C GLN A 191 22.07 11.87 -14.83
N SER A 192 21.31 12.64 -15.62
CA SER A 192 19.90 12.92 -15.37
C SER A 192 19.11 12.71 -16.64
N TYR A 193 17.97 12.04 -16.53
CA TYR A 193 17.18 11.63 -17.69
C TYR A 193 15.78 11.16 -17.29
N ILE A 194 14.91 11.07 -18.29
CA ILE A 194 13.66 10.31 -18.23
C ILE A 194 13.72 9.23 -19.33
N THR A 195 13.37 7.98 -19.02
CA THR A 195 13.13 6.95 -20.04
C THR A 195 11.65 6.66 -20.17
N VAL A 196 11.20 6.44 -21.40
CA VAL A 196 9.85 5.96 -21.72
C VAL A 196 9.98 4.81 -22.70
N ASN A 197 9.64 3.61 -22.26
CA ASN A 197 9.73 2.36 -23.02
C ASN A 197 11.10 2.17 -23.70
N GLY A 198 12.17 2.35 -22.91
CA GLY A 198 13.57 2.27 -23.37
C GLY A 198 14.09 3.52 -24.11
N LYS A 199 13.22 4.42 -24.59
CA LYS A 199 13.64 5.68 -25.22
C LYS A 199 14.07 6.68 -24.16
N ARG A 200 15.32 7.14 -24.22
CA ARG A 200 15.94 8.05 -23.24
C ARG A 200 15.85 9.51 -23.67
N PHE A 201 15.42 10.35 -22.74
CA PHE A 201 15.36 11.80 -22.85
C PHE A 201 16.35 12.40 -21.84
N PRO A 202 17.54 12.85 -22.29
CA PRO A 202 18.57 13.35 -21.39
C PRO A 202 18.22 14.74 -20.87
N LEU A 203 18.48 14.97 -19.58
CA LEU A 203 18.50 16.29 -18.96
C LEU A 203 19.96 16.70 -18.76
N ALA A 204 20.56 17.25 -19.82
CA ALA A 204 21.97 17.61 -19.84
C ALA A 204 22.28 18.93 -19.11
N GLN A 205 21.29 19.82 -19.03
CA GLN A 205 21.40 21.15 -18.42
C GLN A 205 20.61 21.20 -17.12
N SER A 206 21.00 22.10 -16.21
CA SER A 206 20.21 22.39 -15.00
C SER A 206 18.82 22.90 -15.40
N GLY A 207 17.77 22.36 -14.76
CA GLY A 207 16.39 22.65 -15.16
C GLY A 207 15.40 21.55 -14.84
N PHE A 208 14.21 21.71 -15.42
CA PHE A 208 13.10 20.76 -15.44
C PHE A 208 13.01 20.10 -16.81
N LEU A 209 13.02 18.78 -16.86
CA LEU A 209 12.62 18.00 -18.02
C LEU A 209 11.20 17.50 -17.81
N LEU A 210 10.30 17.82 -18.74
CA LEU A 210 8.96 17.25 -18.77
C LEU A 210 8.89 16.32 -19.98
N VAL A 211 8.29 15.14 -19.80
CA VAL A 211 7.95 14.23 -20.90
C VAL A 211 6.46 13.94 -20.80
N THR A 212 5.71 14.27 -21.85
CA THR A 212 4.28 13.98 -21.94
C THR A 212 4.06 12.80 -22.88
N VAL A 213 3.19 11.88 -22.46
CA VAL A 213 2.90 10.64 -23.18
C VAL A 213 1.38 10.51 -23.32
N ASP A 214 0.88 10.21 -24.51
CA ASP A 214 -0.54 9.90 -24.69
C ASP A 214 -0.88 8.60 -23.95
N ALA A 215 -1.83 8.67 -23.01
CA ALA A 215 -2.11 7.58 -22.08
C ALA A 215 -2.76 6.36 -22.75
N CYS A 216 -3.23 6.46 -24.00
CA CYS A 216 -3.82 5.35 -24.73
C CYS A 216 -2.82 4.59 -25.58
N SER A 217 -1.97 5.33 -26.30
CA SER A 217 -1.00 4.74 -27.24
C SER A 217 0.37 4.50 -26.60
N GLY A 218 0.68 5.16 -25.48
CA GLY A 218 2.02 5.14 -24.88
C GLY A 218 3.05 5.93 -25.70
N GLN A 219 2.64 6.69 -26.71
CA GLN A 219 3.56 7.50 -27.51
C GLN A 219 3.90 8.82 -26.81
N VAL A 220 5.20 9.14 -26.79
CA VAL A 220 5.69 10.43 -26.31
C VAL A 220 5.22 11.53 -27.25
N THR A 221 4.47 12.50 -26.74
CA THR A 221 3.90 13.61 -27.52
C THR A 221 4.82 14.83 -27.50
N LYS A 222 5.40 15.17 -26.34
CA LYS A 222 6.33 16.30 -26.18
C LYS A 222 7.35 15.99 -25.09
N SER A 223 8.52 16.64 -25.17
CA SER A 223 9.55 16.55 -24.14
C SER A 223 10.28 17.87 -23.88
N PRO A 224 9.59 18.95 -23.45
CA PRO A 224 10.24 20.25 -23.27
C PRO A 224 11.18 20.27 -22.06
N LEU A 225 12.22 21.07 -22.18
CA LEU A 225 13.17 21.38 -21.12
C LEU A 225 13.05 22.86 -20.76
N PHE A 226 12.92 23.15 -19.47
CA PHE A 226 12.85 24.52 -18.96
C PHE A 226 13.98 24.75 -17.95
N PRO A 227 14.84 25.78 -18.11
CA PRO A 227 15.91 26.06 -17.14
C PRO A 227 15.39 26.38 -15.74
N ASN A 228 14.21 27.00 -15.66
CA ASN A 228 13.55 27.44 -14.42
C ASN A 228 12.03 27.39 -14.60
N LEU A 229 11.28 27.51 -13.50
CA LEU A 229 9.84 27.75 -13.57
C LEU A 229 9.55 29.21 -13.97
N ASP A 230 9.58 29.48 -15.27
CA ASP A 230 9.25 30.78 -15.86
C ASP A 230 7.82 30.81 -16.42
N SER A 231 7.38 31.96 -16.93
CA SER A 231 6.04 32.13 -17.50
C SER A 231 5.72 31.16 -18.64
N LYS A 232 6.74 30.70 -19.39
CA LYS A 232 6.56 29.71 -20.47
C LYS A 232 6.29 28.33 -19.90
N MET A 233 7.03 27.92 -18.88
CA MET A 233 6.80 26.65 -18.18
C MET A 233 5.44 26.65 -17.48
N GLU A 234 5.07 27.76 -16.82
CA GLU A 234 3.76 27.89 -16.20
C GLU A 234 2.63 27.76 -17.22
N GLN A 235 2.74 28.43 -18.37
CA GLN A 235 1.76 28.33 -19.44
C GLN A 235 1.70 26.89 -19.97
N TYR A 236 2.84 26.22 -20.13
CA TYR A 236 2.88 24.83 -20.54
C TYR A 236 2.15 23.90 -19.56
N LEU A 237 2.40 24.05 -18.26
CA LEU A 237 1.73 23.28 -17.21
C LEU A 237 0.23 23.55 -17.12
N LYS A 238 -0.20 24.80 -17.36
CA LYS A 238 -1.61 25.21 -17.31
C LYS A 238 -2.41 24.72 -18.52
N THR A 239 -1.88 24.87 -19.74
CA THR A 239 -2.64 24.69 -20.98
C THR A 239 -1.91 23.91 -22.08
N GLY A 240 -0.59 23.72 -21.97
CA GLY A 240 0.22 23.07 -23.00
C GLY A 240 0.17 21.55 -23.01
N ILE A 241 -0.36 20.93 -21.95
CA ILE A 241 -0.49 19.47 -21.77
C ILE A 241 -1.91 19.04 -22.19
N PRO A 242 -2.06 18.23 -23.25
CA PRO A 242 -3.36 17.70 -23.67
C PRO A 242 -4.02 16.87 -22.57
N ALA A 243 -5.36 16.83 -22.57
CA ALA A 243 -6.09 15.85 -21.77
C ALA A 243 -5.62 14.42 -22.09
N ARG A 244 -5.73 13.50 -21.12
CA ARG A 244 -5.32 12.10 -21.26
C ARG A 244 -3.81 11.94 -21.52
N SER A 245 -3.00 12.80 -20.90
CA SER A 245 -1.54 12.70 -20.97
C SER A 245 -0.96 12.23 -19.65
N ILE A 246 -0.14 11.19 -19.69
CA ILE A 246 0.82 10.89 -18.62
C ILE A 246 1.90 11.97 -18.66
N VAL A 247 2.28 12.49 -17.50
CA VAL A 247 3.26 13.56 -17.36
C VAL A 247 4.37 13.11 -16.42
N LEU A 248 5.59 13.03 -16.95
CA LEU A 248 6.80 12.73 -16.20
C LEU A 248 7.61 14.01 -16.03
N ILE A 249 8.02 14.34 -14.81
CA ILE A 249 8.85 15.52 -14.53
C ILE A 249 10.07 15.09 -13.74
N GLY A 250 11.25 15.48 -14.21
CA GLY A 250 12.52 15.30 -13.53
C GLY A 250 13.30 16.61 -13.47
N THR A 251 14.23 16.71 -12.53
CA THR A 251 15.06 17.90 -12.35
C THR A 251 16.54 17.55 -12.36
N ARG A 252 17.37 18.52 -12.77
CA ARG A 252 18.83 18.45 -12.62
C ARG A 252 19.34 19.71 -11.95
N GLY A 253 20.27 19.56 -11.02
CA GLY A 253 20.86 20.64 -10.25
C GLY A 253 19.94 21.08 -9.12
N SER A 254 19.60 22.37 -9.09
CA SER A 254 18.65 22.97 -8.16
C SER A 254 17.93 24.15 -8.84
N PRO A 255 17.14 23.89 -9.90
CA PRO A 255 16.51 24.94 -10.69
C PRO A 255 15.57 25.81 -9.84
N SER A 256 15.51 27.10 -10.18
CA SER A 256 14.62 28.00 -9.44
C SER A 256 13.16 27.67 -9.74
N GLY A 257 12.34 27.69 -8.68
CA GLY A 257 10.91 27.39 -8.75
C GLY A 257 10.50 25.96 -8.37
N ILE A 258 11.41 25.09 -7.88
CA ILE A 258 11.02 23.77 -7.32
C ILE A 258 9.94 23.92 -6.25
N ALA A 259 10.05 24.90 -5.34
CA ALA A 259 9.05 25.12 -4.31
C ALA A 259 7.69 25.52 -4.91
N SER A 260 7.70 26.34 -5.97
CA SER A 260 6.52 26.92 -6.59
C SER A 260 5.82 25.99 -7.58
N ILE A 261 6.48 24.94 -8.08
CA ILE A 261 5.86 24.00 -9.04
C ILE A 261 4.70 23.23 -8.42
N ALA A 262 4.66 23.08 -7.09
CA ALA A 262 3.68 22.27 -6.36
C ALA A 262 2.22 22.59 -6.74
N GLN A 263 1.89 23.87 -6.95
CA GLN A 263 0.53 24.30 -7.30
C GLN A 263 0.08 23.80 -8.69
N TYR A 264 1.04 23.54 -9.59
CA TYR A 264 0.78 23.06 -10.94
C TYR A 264 0.68 21.54 -11.03
N LEU A 265 1.02 20.81 -9.96
CA LEU A 265 0.94 19.36 -9.92
C LEU A 265 -0.46 18.85 -9.54
N VAL A 266 -1.27 19.67 -8.85
CA VAL A 266 -2.64 19.30 -8.45
C VAL A 266 -3.53 19.03 -9.67
N PRO A 267 -3.55 19.87 -10.72
CA PRO A 267 -4.28 19.58 -11.96
C PRO A 267 -3.71 18.40 -12.78
N LEU A 268 -2.61 17.80 -12.33
CA LEU A 268 -1.97 16.59 -12.88
C LEU A 268 -2.11 15.39 -11.93
N GLY A 269 -2.96 15.52 -10.90
CA GLY A 269 -3.36 14.44 -10.01
C GLY A 269 -2.65 14.38 -8.66
N ALA A 270 -1.78 15.33 -8.33
CA ALA A 270 -1.29 15.44 -6.96
C ALA A 270 -2.45 15.73 -6.00
N ALA A 271 -2.57 14.96 -4.92
CA ALA A 271 -3.72 15.04 -4.01
C ALA A 271 -3.89 16.43 -3.35
N LYS A 272 -2.78 17.14 -3.12
CA LYS A 272 -2.75 18.50 -2.58
C LYS A 272 -1.46 19.21 -3.00
N VAL A 273 -1.42 20.53 -2.79
CA VAL A 273 -0.18 21.30 -2.94
C VAL A 273 0.84 20.79 -1.93
N ALA A 274 1.92 20.20 -2.42
CA ALA A 274 2.98 19.65 -1.58
C ALA A 274 3.90 20.75 -1.04
N ASP A 275 4.41 20.56 0.18
CA ASP A 275 5.47 21.41 0.70
C ASP A 275 6.82 21.01 0.08
N LEU A 276 7.24 21.81 -0.90
CA LEU A 276 8.50 21.64 -1.61
C LEU A 276 9.55 22.66 -1.17
N GLN A 277 9.36 23.31 -0.01
CA GLN A 277 10.37 24.22 0.54
C GLN A 277 11.66 23.45 0.84
N LYS A 278 12.80 24.05 0.50
CA LYS A 278 14.16 23.49 0.71
C LYS A 278 14.43 22.15 -0.01
N LYS A 279 13.58 21.74 -0.95
CA LYS A 279 13.82 20.56 -1.79
C LYS A 279 14.78 20.91 -2.92
N VAL A 280 15.72 20.01 -3.18
CA VAL A 280 16.83 20.22 -4.13
C VAL A 280 16.65 19.44 -5.42
N SER A 281 15.83 18.39 -5.43
CA SER A 281 15.54 17.57 -6.61
C SER A 281 14.13 16.98 -6.50
N LEU A 282 13.50 16.71 -7.64
CA LEU A 282 12.11 16.29 -7.75
C LEU A 282 11.94 15.26 -8.88
N ALA A 283 11.12 14.24 -8.64
CA ALA A 283 10.62 13.33 -9.66
C ALA A 283 9.09 13.21 -9.51
N PHE A 284 8.34 13.43 -10.58
CA PHE A 284 6.88 13.39 -10.56
C PHE A 284 6.34 12.50 -11.68
N PHE A 285 5.42 11.61 -11.31
CA PHE A 285 4.62 10.80 -12.20
C PHE A 285 3.17 11.25 -12.04
N GLY A 286 2.63 11.93 -13.05
CA GLY A 286 1.29 12.50 -13.03
C GLY A 286 0.43 12.08 -14.22
N LEU A 287 -0.85 12.40 -14.14
CA LEU A 287 -1.82 12.21 -15.21
C LEU A 287 -2.67 13.47 -15.37
N ARG A 288 -2.72 14.02 -16.58
CA ARG A 288 -3.71 15.05 -16.94
C ARG A 288 -5.04 14.35 -17.28
N SER A 289 -5.85 14.04 -16.27
CA SER A 289 -7.18 13.42 -16.44
C SER A 289 -8.31 14.41 -16.15
N GLY A 290 -9.49 14.15 -16.70
CA GLY A 290 -10.71 14.93 -16.45
C GLY A 290 -11.69 14.28 -15.47
N SER A 291 -11.41 13.06 -14.99
CA SER A 291 -12.33 12.23 -14.20
C SER A 291 -11.72 11.80 -12.87
N SER A 292 -10.91 10.75 -12.89
CA SER A 292 -10.27 10.12 -11.74
C SER A 292 -8.75 10.10 -11.90
N TYR A 293 -8.07 10.07 -10.76
CA TYR A 293 -6.62 10.00 -10.68
C TYR A 293 -6.19 8.63 -10.15
N PRO A 294 -5.36 7.88 -10.90
CA PRO A 294 -4.93 6.55 -10.48
C PRO A 294 -3.93 6.60 -9.30
N PRO A 295 -3.85 5.53 -8.50
CA PRO A 295 -3.04 5.50 -7.28
C PRO A 295 -1.52 5.52 -7.52
N TRP A 296 -1.06 5.32 -8.76
CA TRP A 296 0.36 5.37 -9.10
C TRP A 296 0.92 6.80 -9.19
N ILE A 297 0.05 7.83 -9.20
CA ILE A 297 0.51 9.23 -9.22
C ILE A 297 1.36 9.50 -7.98
N THR A 298 2.59 9.93 -8.21
CA THR A 298 3.60 10.02 -7.15
C THR A 298 4.45 11.27 -7.35
N LEU A 299 4.68 11.98 -6.26
CA LEU A 299 5.66 13.05 -6.15
C LEU A 299 6.77 12.63 -5.18
N LEU A 300 8.00 12.62 -5.66
CA LEU A 300 9.20 12.35 -4.88
C LEU A 300 10.06 13.61 -4.86
N SER A 301 10.63 13.92 -3.70
CA SER A 301 11.52 15.07 -3.55
C SER A 301 12.66 14.75 -2.58
N ALA A 302 13.83 15.27 -2.89
CA ALA A 302 15.04 15.11 -2.10
C ALA A 302 15.34 16.41 -1.32
N GLN A 303 15.92 16.26 -0.13
CA GLN A 303 16.37 17.37 0.72
C GLN A 303 17.74 17.05 1.29
N GLY A 304 18.61 18.06 1.39
CA GLY A 304 19.90 17.90 2.04
C GLY A 304 20.87 17.07 1.21
N GLU A 305 21.29 15.92 1.74
CA GLU A 305 22.35 15.07 1.15
C GLU A 305 21.82 13.87 0.38
N GLU A 306 20.53 13.55 0.52
CA GLU A 306 19.93 12.38 -0.11
C GLU A 306 19.56 12.67 -1.56
N GLY A 307 20.07 11.84 -2.49
CA GLY A 307 19.64 11.78 -3.87
C GLY A 307 18.34 10.98 -4.03
N LEU A 308 17.57 11.27 -5.08
CA LEU A 308 16.36 10.48 -5.38
C LEU A 308 16.70 9.10 -5.97
N GLY A 309 17.91 8.92 -6.52
CA GLY A 309 18.24 7.71 -7.27
C GLY A 309 17.37 7.53 -8.52
N VAL A 310 17.39 6.32 -9.09
CA VAL A 310 16.57 5.98 -10.26
C VAL A 310 15.20 5.52 -9.79
N GLN A 311 14.15 6.19 -10.27
CA GLN A 311 12.76 5.87 -9.99
C GLN A 311 12.15 5.16 -11.19
N GLU A 312 12.08 3.83 -11.14
CA GLU A 312 11.46 3.00 -12.19
C GLU A 312 9.99 2.69 -11.85
N ARG A 313 9.09 2.88 -12.82
CA ARG A 313 7.64 2.62 -12.70
C ARG A 313 7.07 2.02 -13.98
N TYR A 314 6.05 1.19 -13.81
CA TYR A 314 5.27 0.59 -14.89
C TYR A 314 3.86 1.15 -14.81
N LEU A 315 3.54 2.06 -15.71
CA LEU A 315 2.27 2.80 -15.68
C LEU A 315 1.26 2.09 -16.58
N PRO A 316 0.07 1.71 -16.08
CA PRO A 316 -0.98 1.16 -16.93
C PRO A 316 -1.28 2.11 -18.09
N LEU A 317 -1.56 1.56 -19.26
CA LEU A 317 -1.95 2.28 -20.47
C LEU A 317 -3.35 1.85 -20.94
N ALA A 318 -3.94 2.67 -21.81
CA ALA A 318 -5.18 2.35 -22.52
C ALA A 318 -6.38 2.03 -21.60
N LEU A 319 -6.37 2.55 -20.38
CA LEU A 319 -7.47 2.36 -19.44
C LEU A 319 -8.65 3.27 -19.79
N GLU A 320 -9.86 2.73 -19.65
CA GLU A 320 -11.10 3.49 -19.81
C GLU A 320 -11.18 4.67 -18.84
N GLU A 321 -10.64 4.51 -17.63
CA GLU A 321 -10.54 5.57 -16.61
C GLU A 321 -9.77 6.80 -17.11
N TYR A 322 -8.86 6.62 -18.08
CA TYR A 322 -8.13 7.73 -18.69
C TYR A 322 -8.91 8.38 -19.84
N GLY A 323 -10.08 7.85 -20.22
CA GLY A 323 -10.82 8.26 -21.42
C GLY A 323 -10.26 7.63 -22.71
N CYS A 324 -9.71 6.42 -22.61
CA CYS A 324 -9.28 5.66 -23.78
C CYS A 324 -10.42 4.83 -24.38
N PRO A 325 -10.55 4.77 -25.72
CA PRO A 325 -11.54 3.91 -26.36
C PRO A 325 -11.22 2.44 -26.10
N GLN A 326 -12.22 1.68 -25.64
CA GLN A 326 -12.09 0.24 -25.40
C GLN A 326 -12.05 -0.54 -26.73
N ALA A 327 -11.02 -1.37 -26.91
CA ALA A 327 -10.91 -2.28 -28.07
C ALA A 327 -11.62 -3.64 -27.86
N GLY A 328 -12.35 -3.80 -26.74
CA GLY A 328 -12.98 -5.06 -26.31
C GLY A 328 -12.39 -5.60 -25.00
N PRO A 329 -12.93 -6.70 -24.46
CA PRO A 329 -12.46 -7.27 -23.20
C PRO A 329 -10.99 -7.72 -23.31
N PRO A 330 -10.15 -7.46 -22.29
CA PRO A 330 -8.73 -7.76 -22.35
C PRO A 330 -8.49 -9.27 -22.45
N LYS A 331 -7.46 -9.67 -23.20
CA LYS A 331 -7.10 -11.08 -23.36
C LYS A 331 -6.47 -11.61 -22.07
N ARG A 332 -7.25 -12.38 -21.30
CA ARG A 332 -6.88 -12.93 -19.99
C ARG A 332 -6.10 -14.25 -20.13
N LYS A 333 -4.79 -14.15 -20.35
CA LYS A 333 -3.90 -15.32 -20.43
C LYS A 333 -3.94 -16.18 -19.15
N ASP A 334 -4.14 -15.55 -18.00
CA ASP A 334 -4.37 -16.22 -16.72
C ASP A 334 -5.61 -17.12 -16.74
N LEU A 335 -6.74 -16.62 -17.27
CA LEU A 335 -7.95 -17.42 -17.43
C LEU A 335 -7.77 -18.54 -18.46
N ASP A 336 -7.04 -18.28 -19.55
CA ASP A 336 -6.72 -19.31 -20.55
C ASP A 336 -5.86 -20.42 -19.95
N LEU A 337 -4.86 -20.07 -19.13
CA LEU A 337 -4.01 -21.03 -18.42
C LEU A 337 -4.81 -21.80 -17.36
N LEU A 338 -5.70 -21.12 -16.63
CA LEU A 338 -6.59 -21.74 -15.66
C LEU A 338 -7.53 -22.76 -16.33
N ARG A 339 -8.19 -22.37 -17.43
CA ARG A 339 -9.04 -23.29 -18.21
C ARG A 339 -8.27 -24.50 -18.71
N LYS A 340 -7.04 -24.31 -19.20
CA LYS A 340 -6.18 -25.42 -19.61
C LYS A 340 -5.85 -26.35 -18.45
N ALA A 341 -5.51 -25.81 -17.28
CA ALA A 341 -5.23 -26.62 -16.09
C ALA A 341 -6.48 -27.37 -15.58
N LEU A 342 -7.66 -26.75 -15.65
CA LEU A 342 -8.92 -27.37 -15.24
C LEU A 342 -9.38 -28.46 -16.22
N ASN A 343 -9.08 -28.33 -17.52
CA ASN A 343 -9.41 -29.31 -18.55
C ASN A 343 -8.38 -30.45 -18.67
N GLN A 344 -7.38 -30.52 -17.79
CA GLN A 344 -6.37 -31.59 -17.71
C GLN A 344 -6.71 -32.67 -16.66
N LYS A 345 -7.96 -32.71 -16.17
CA LYS A 345 -8.51 -33.78 -15.32
C LYS A 345 -9.50 -34.65 -16.10
#